data_AF-A0A0T6AD59-F1
#
_entry.id   AF-A0A0T6AD59-F1
#
_cell.length_a   1.000
_cell.length_b   1.000
_cell.length_c   1.000
_cell.angle_alpha   90.00
_cell.angle_beta   90.00
_cell.angle_gamma   90.00
#
_symmetry.space_group_name_H-M   'P 1'
#
loop_
_entity.id
_entity.type
_entity.pdbx_description
1 polymer ?
#
loop_
_entity_poly.entity_id
_entity_poly.type
_entity_poly.pdbx_seq_one_letter_code
_entity_poly.pdbx_strand_id
1 'polypeptide(L)' 'MAVDMKDGVEGKRCSKCREWKVLTDFYTDPSHGKSQGGTHCQCKVCQREDHKARYRARTR' A
#
# COMPACT_ATOMS: atom_id res chain seq x y z
N MET A 1 -3.28 -5.00 7.48
CA MET A 1 -4.29 -5.40 6.48
C MET A 1 -4.01 -6.83 6.09
N ALA A 2 -5.00 -7.71 6.22
CA ALA A 2 -4.86 -9.09 5.76
C ALA A 2 -4.77 -9.13 4.23
N VAL A 3 -4.05 -10.10 3.70
CA VAL A 3 -4.04 -10.42 2.26
C VAL A 3 -5.26 -11.29 1.97
N ASP A 4 -5.97 -10.95 0.90
CA ASP A 4 -7.13 -11.66 0.39
C ASP A 4 -6.87 -12.11 -1.05
N MET A 5 -7.33 -13.31 -1.40
CA MET A 5 -7.27 -13.82 -2.77
C MET A 5 -8.58 -13.50 -3.49
N LYS A 6 -8.51 -12.79 -4.62
CA LYS A 6 -9.67 -12.46 -5.43
C LYS A 6 -9.40 -12.86 -6.88
N ASP A 7 -10.22 -13.75 -7.42
CA ASP A 7 -10.09 -14.25 -8.81
C ASP A 7 -8.71 -14.88 -9.11
N GLY A 8 -8.11 -15.54 -8.11
CA GLY A 8 -6.77 -16.14 -8.22
C GLY A 8 -5.61 -15.16 -8.04
N VAL A 9 -5.90 -13.89 -7.75
CA VAL A 9 -4.89 -12.84 -7.54
C VAL A 9 -4.82 -12.46 -6.07
N GLU A 10 -3.63 -12.47 -5.50
CA GLU A 10 -3.39 -11.99 -4.14
C GLU A 10 -3.43 -10.45 -4.10
N GLY A 11 -4.24 -9.92 -3.21
CA GLY A 11 -4.39 -8.48 -3.03
C GLY A 11 -4.83 -8.12 -1.62
N LYS A 12 -4.97 -6.83 -1.35
CA LYS A 12 -5.46 -6.34 -0.07
C LYS A 12 -6.10 -4.97 -0.21
N ARG A 13 -6.86 -4.58 0.81
CA ARG A 13 -7.46 -3.24 0.89
C ARG A 13 -6.42 -2.21 1.34
N CYS A 14 -6.28 -1.12 0.60
CA CYS A 14 -5.43 0.00 0.98
C CYS A 14 -6.00 0.73 2.20
N SER A 15 -5.17 1.04 3.20
CA SER A 15 -5.61 1.76 4.40
C SER A 15 -6.01 3.21 4.16
N LYS A 16 -5.50 3.86 3.10
CA LYS A 16 -5.74 5.27 2.78
C LYS A 16 -6.94 5.46 1.84
N CYS A 17 -6.95 4.81 0.68
CA CYS A 17 -8.07 4.93 -0.27
C CYS A 17 -9.19 3.90 -0.06
N ARG A 18 -9.00 2.89 0.79
CA ARG A 18 -9.98 1.82 1.11
C ARG A 18 -10.42 0.96 -0.08
N GLU A 19 -9.71 1.04 -1.20
CA GLU A 19 -9.91 0.18 -2.36
C GLU A 19 -9.13 -1.14 -2.23
N TRP A 20 -9.70 -2.23 -2.74
CA TRP A 20 -8.96 -3.48 -2.93
C TRP A 20 -8.03 -3.32 -4.13
N LYS A 21 -6.75 -3.65 -3.94
CA LYS A 21 -5.74 -3.63 -4.99
C LYS A 21 -4.89 -4.88 -4.88
N VAL A 22 -4.30 -5.28 -6.00
CA VAL A 22 -3.37 -6.42 -6.09
C VAL A 22 -2.11 -6.14 -5.27
N LEU A 23 -1.46 -7.17 -4.73
CA LEU A 23 -0.25 -7.01 -3.90
C LEU A 23 0.88 -6.28 -4.65
N THR A 24 0.96 -6.46 -5.96
CA THR A 24 1.92 -5.76 -6.83
C THR A 24 1.69 -4.24 -6.90
N ASP A 25 0.52 -3.75 -6.50
CA ASP A 25 0.18 -2.33 -6.38
C ASP A 25 0.62 -1.72 -5.04
N PHE A 26 1.25 -2.51 -4.17
CA PHE A 26 1.85 -2.07 -2.92
C PHE A 26 3.37 -2.16 -3.01
N TYR A 27 4.08 -1.31 -2.26
CA TYR A 27 5.52 -1.44 -2.11
C TYR A 27 5.83 -2.64 -1.22
N THR A 28 6.79 -3.46 -1.63
CA THR A 28 7.38 -4.50 -0.78
C THR A 28 8.14 -3.83 0.34
N ASP A 29 7.84 -4.26 1.56
CA ASP A 29 8.43 -3.72 2.76
C ASP A 29 8.61 -4.90 3.73
N PRO A 30 9.85 -5.36 3.91
CA PRO A 30 10.15 -6.53 4.73
C PRO A 30 9.99 -6.25 6.23
N SER A 31 9.83 -4.99 6.65
CA SER A 31 9.48 -4.65 8.02
C SER A 31 8.01 -4.93 8.32
N HIS A 32 7.16 -5.07 7.31
CA HIS A 32 5.79 -5.56 7.47
C HIS A 32 5.76 -7.10 7.53
N GLY A 33 5.10 -7.62 8.58
CA GLY A 33 5.00 -9.06 8.81
C GLY A 33 4.35 -9.82 7.65
N LYS A 34 4.62 -11.14 7.57
CA LYS A 34 4.09 -12.05 6.53
C LYS A 34 2.56 -12.03 6.42
N SER A 35 1.86 -11.74 7.51
CA SER A 35 0.39 -11.58 7.54
C SER A 35 -0.15 -10.46 6.66
N GLN A 36 0.70 -9.50 6.27
CA GLN A 36 0.36 -8.43 5.33
C GLN A 36 0.97 -8.63 3.95
N GLY A 37 1.52 -9.83 3.68
CA GLY A 37 2.20 -10.17 2.44
C GLY A 37 3.55 -9.48 2.27
N GLY A 38 4.20 -9.03 3.36
CA GLY A 38 5.48 -8.31 3.27
C GLY A 38 5.38 -7.01 2.45
N THR A 39 4.21 -6.38 2.46
CA THR A 39 3.93 -5.16 1.69
C THR A 39 3.35 -4.09 2.59
N HIS A 40 3.60 -2.83 2.23
CA HIS A 40 3.12 -1.66 2.94
C HIS A 40 1.59 -1.60 3.05
N CYS A 41 1.05 -0.89 4.04
CA CYS A 41 -0.41 -0.80 4.25
C CYS A 41 -1.13 0.12 3.22
N GLN A 42 -0.39 0.99 2.56
CA GLN A 42 -0.86 1.92 1.54
C GLN A 42 -0.40 1.49 0.14
N CYS A 43 -1.25 1.67 -0.87
CA CYS A 43 -0.88 1.42 -2.26
C CYS A 43 0.14 2.45 -2.76
N LYS A 44 0.84 2.12 -3.85
CA LYS A 44 1.88 2.95 -4.47
C LYS A 44 1.38 4.35 -4.80
N VAL A 45 0.14 4.47 -5.27
CA VAL A 45 -0.50 5.76 -5.57
C VAL A 45 -0.61 6.63 -4.33
N CYS A 46 -1.23 6.09 -3.27
CA CYS A 46 -1.39 6.80 -2.01
C CYS A 46 -0.07 7.22 -1.36
N GLN A 47 0.95 6.36 -1.46
CA GLN A 47 2.28 6.61 -0.92
C GLN A 47 3.02 7.69 -1.72
N ARG A 48 2.91 7.68 -3.05
CA ARG A 48 3.42 8.74 -3.93
C ARG A 48 2.79 10.10 -3.62
N GLU A 49 1.47 10.15 -3.46
CA GLU A 49 0.77 11.40 -3.12
C GLU A 49 1.18 11.91 -1.73
N ASP A 50 1.36 11.00 -0.77
CA ASP A 50 1.89 11.34 0.56
C ASP A 50 3.30 11.95 0.48
N HIS A 51 4.18 11.32 -0.29
CA HIS A 51 5.55 11.79 -0.48
C HIS A 51 5.59 13.18 -1.14
N LYS A 52 4.77 13.42 -2.17
CA LYS A 52 4.63 14.75 -2.79
C LYS A 52 4.10 15.79 -1.80
N ALA A 53 3.08 15.44 -1.01
CA ALA A 53 2.51 16.34 -0.01
C ALA A 53 3.55 16.76 1.04
N ARG A 54 4.35 15.80 1.53
CA ARG A 54 5.46 16.07 2.47
C ARG A 54 6.52 16.99 1.87
N TYR A 55 6.89 16.77 0.61
CA TYR A 55 7.85 17.64 -0.07
C TYR A 55 7.32 19.07 -0.18
N ARG A 56 6.08 19.23 -0.64
CA ARG A 56 5.41 20.55 -0.72
C ARG A 56 5.33 21.26 0.63
N ALA A 57 5.03 20.53 1.70
CA ALA A 57 4.95 21.07 3.06
C ALA A 57 6.32 21.49 3.61
N ARG A 58 7.41 20.82 3.21
CA ARG A 58 8.78 21.15 3.66
C ARG A 58 9.36 22.38 2.98
N THR A 59 8.91 22.71 1.77
CA THR A 59 9.32 23.90 1.01
C THR A 59 8.49 25.15 1.32
N ARG A 60 7.74 25.17 2.43
CA ARG A 60 6.87 26.27 2.82
C ARG A 60 7.32 26.90 4.13
#